data_AF-A0A1Y6HSE1-F1
#
_entry.id   AF-A0A1Y6HSE1-F1
#
_cell.length_a   1.000
_cell.length_b   1.000
_cell.length_c   1.000
_cell.angle_alpha   90.00
_cell.angle_beta   90.00
_cell.angle_gamma   90.00
#
_symmetry.space_group_name_H-M   'P 1'
#
loop_
_entity.id
_entity.type
_entity.pdbx_description
1 polymer ?
#
loop_
_entity_poly.entity_id
_entity_poly.type
_entity_poly.pdbx_seq_one_letter_code
_entity_poly.pdbx_strand_id
1 'polypeptide(L)' 'MATANAYIADVTRADKRAGVFGMPGAAFGIGFVGGLLIGGWMGSIGLHWPFWFAAGLALLNVL' A
#
# COMPACT_ATOMS: atom_id res chain seq x y z
N MET A 1 -2.48 10.82 4.58
CA MET A 1 -1.29 10.63 5.45
C MET A 1 -1.41 11.45 6.75
N ALA A 2 -1.67 12.76 6.69
CA ALA A 2 -1.79 13.60 7.90
C ALA A 2 -2.89 13.13 8.89
N THR A 3 -4.09 12.82 8.40
CA THR A 3 -5.23 12.37 9.23
C THR A 3 -5.00 10.99 9.84
N ALA A 4 -4.41 10.06 9.08
CA ALA A 4 -4.11 8.71 9.55
C ALA A 4 -3.00 8.71 10.63
N ASN A 5 -1.97 9.53 10.46
CA ASN A 5 -0.90 9.67 11.46
C ASN A 5 -1.37 10.38 12.73
N ALA A 6 -2.31 11.35 12.62
CA ALA A 6 -2.92 11.99 13.78
C ALA A 6 -3.77 11.00 14.60
N TYR A 7 -4.55 10.15 13.93
CA TYR A 7 -5.30 9.08 14.60
C TYR A 7 -4.37 8.07 15.28
N ILE A 8 -3.31 7.64 14.60
CA ILE A 8 -2.28 6.76 15.18
C ILE A 8 -1.64 7.41 16.42
N ALA A 9 -1.40 8.72 16.40
CA ALA A 9 -0.84 9.46 17.53
C ALA A 9 -1.76 9.47 18.77
N ASP A 10 -3.07 9.61 18.55
CA ASP A 10 -4.09 9.67 19.61
C ASP A 10 -4.31 8.31 20.30
N VAL A 11 -4.23 7.21 19.55
CA VAL A 11 -4.52 5.86 20.08
C VAL A 11 -3.27 5.15 20.63
N THR A 12 -2.06 5.62 20.29
CA THR A 12 -0.79 4.92 20.62
C THR A 12 -0.11 5.49 21.87
N ARG A 13 0.09 4.62 22.89
CA ARG A 13 0.88 4.90 24.09
C ARG A 13 2.34 5.24 23.74
N ALA A 14 2.95 6.15 24.52
CA ALA A 14 4.25 6.76 24.23
C ALA A 14 5.39 5.76 23.97
N ASP A 15 5.34 4.59 24.60
CA ASP A 15 6.32 3.50 24.50
C ASP A 15 6.30 2.76 23.15
N LYS A 16 5.17 2.79 22.41
CA LYS A 16 5.04 2.08 21.13
C LYS A 16 5.05 2.98 19.89
N ARG A 17 5.08 4.31 20.08
CA ARG A 17 4.96 5.28 18.98
C ARG A 17 6.01 5.07 17.89
N ALA A 18 7.28 4.82 18.23
CA ALA A 18 8.33 4.61 17.23
C ALA A 18 8.02 3.48 16.22
N GLY A 19 7.47 2.36 16.68
CA GLY A 19 7.10 1.23 15.81
C GLY A 19 5.83 1.51 14.99
N VAL A 20 4.82 2.14 15.60
CA VAL A 20 3.53 2.39 14.93
C VAL A 20 3.63 3.53 13.90
N PHE A 21 4.48 4.54 14.13
CA PHE A 21 4.78 5.55 13.12
C PHE A 21 5.64 5.02 11.96
N GLY A 22 6.39 3.93 12.17
CA GLY A 22 7.15 3.25 11.10
C GLY A 22 6.29 2.34 10.21
N MET A 23 5.20 1.79 10.74
CA MET A 23 4.31 0.86 10.02
C MET A 23 3.73 1.41 8.70
N PRO A 24 3.24 2.66 8.62
CA PRO A 24 2.78 3.25 7.36
C PRO A 24 3.86 3.28 6.28
N GLY A 25 5.11 3.60 6.68
CA GLY A 25 6.26 3.60 5.76
C GLY A 25 6.63 2.20 5.30
N ALA A 26 6.62 1.22 6.22
CA ALA A 26 6.85 -0.19 5.89
C ALA A 26 5.78 -0.74 4.95
N ALA A 27 4.50 -0.45 5.21
CA ALA A 27 3.39 -0.84 4.35
C ALA A 27 3.52 -0.24 2.94
N PHE A 28 3.94 1.02 2.83
CA PHE A 28 4.21 1.64 1.53
C PHE A 28 5.37 0.96 0.80
N GLY A 29 6.49 0.70 1.48
CA GLY A 29 7.64 0.02 0.89
C GLY A 29 7.30 -1.39 0.40
N ILE A 30 6.58 -2.17 1.21
CA ILE A 30 6.13 -3.52 0.85
C ILE A 30 5.16 -3.46 -0.33
N GLY A 31 4.18 -2.55 -0.29
CA GLY A 31 3.23 -2.35 -1.38
C GLY A 31 3.89 -1.92 -2.68
N PHE A 32 4.93 -1.08 -2.61
CA PHE A 32 5.68 -0.62 -3.78
C PHE A 32 6.49 -1.75 -4.42
N VAL A 33 7.26 -2.50 -3.62
CA VAL A 33 8.06 -3.64 -4.13
C VAL A 33 7.14 -4.72 -4.68
N GLY A 34 6.10 -5.11 -3.94
CA GLY A 34 5.13 -6.10 -4.39
C GLY A 34 4.39 -5.65 -5.65
N GLY A 35 3.96 -4.39 -5.70
CA GLY A 35 3.28 -3.80 -6.85
C GLY A 35 4.14 -3.80 -8.12
N LEU A 36 5.43 -3.46 -8.03
CA LEU A 36 6.34 -3.49 -9.17
C LEU A 36 6.63 -4.91 -9.65
N LEU A 37 6.82 -5.86 -8.73
CA LEU A 37 7.05 -7.27 -9.09
C LEU A 37 5.85 -7.85 -9.83
N ILE A 38 4.65 -7.64 -9.31
CA ILE A 38 3.41 -8.11 -9.94
C ILE A 38 3.17 -7.39 -11.27
N GLY A 39 3.33 -6.06 -11.30
CA GLY A 39 3.16 -5.26 -12.51
C GLY A 39 4.16 -5.62 -13.62
N GLY A 40 5.42 -5.84 -13.27
CA GLY A 40 6.47 -6.26 -14.21
C GLY A 40 6.25 -7.67 -14.74
N TRP A 41 5.85 -8.61 -13.87
CA TRP A 41 5.52 -9.98 -14.28
C TRP A 41 4.32 -10.00 -15.24
N MET A 42 3.25 -9.29 -14.91
CA MET A 42 2.07 -9.17 -15.79
C MET A 42 2.39 -8.45 -17.11
N GLY A 43 3.27 -7.44 -17.07
CA GLY A 43 3.76 -6.74 -18.26
C GLY A 43 4.54 -7.65 -19.21
N SER A 44 5.22 -8.69 -18.69
CA SER A 44 5.93 -9.67 -19.51
C SER A 44 5.00 -10.60 -20.31
N ILE A 45 3.78 -10.84 -19.82
CA ILE A 45 2.74 -11.63 -20.50
C ILE A 45 2.01 -10.78 -21.56
N GLY A 46 1.94 -9.47 -21.33
CA GLY A 46 1.45 -8.50 -22.30
C GLY A 46 1.25 -7.12 -21.67
N LEU A 47 1.55 -6.07 -22.43
CA LEU A 47 1.59 -4.69 -21.93
C LEU A 47 0.25 -4.21 -21.34
N HIS A 48 -0.88 -4.80 -21.74
CA HIS A 48 -2.23 -4.44 -21.28
C HIS A 48 -2.63 -5.08 -19.94
N TRP A 49 -2.03 -6.20 -19.54
CA TRP A 49 -2.46 -6.96 -18.35
C TRP A 49 -2.32 -6.22 -17.02
N PRO A 50 -1.26 -5.42 -16.79
CA PRO A 50 -1.14 -4.61 -15.56
C PRO A 50 -2.30 -3.62 -15.40
N PHE A 51 -2.79 -3.04 -16.50
CA PHE A 51 -3.89 -2.07 -16.47
C PHE A 51 -5.22 -2.73 -16.12
N TRP A 52 -5.51 -3.90 -16.68
CA TRP A 52 -6.70 -4.68 -16.33
C TRP A 52 -6.69 -5.12 -14.86
N PHE A 53 -5.54 -5.49 -14.34
CA PHE A 53 -5.37 -5.85 -12.93
C PHE A 53 -5.61 -4.65 -12.01
N ALA A 54 -5.04 -3.48 -12.35
CA ALA A 54 -5.28 -2.24 -11.63
C ALA A 54 -6.76 -1.84 -11.66
N ALA A 55 -7.43 -2.01 -12.80
CA ALA A 55 -8.87 -1.75 -12.93
C ALA A 55 -9.71 -2.69 -12.04
N GLY A 56 -9.37 -3.98 -11.96
CA GLY A 56 -10.03 -4.93 -11.07
C GLY A 56 -9.84 -4.58 -9.59
N LEU A 57 -8.62 -4.21 -9.18
CA LEU A 57 -8.32 -3.76 -7.83
C LEU A 57 -9.08 -2.47 -7.47
N ALA A 58 -9.16 -1.51 -8.38
CA ALA A 58 -9.91 -0.27 -8.17
C ALA A 58 -11.41 -0.52 -8.01
N LEU A 59 -11.97 -1.45 -8.78
CA LEU A 59 -13.37 -1.84 -8.70
C LEU A 59 -13.67 -2.55 -7.38
N LEU A 60 -12.80 -3.47 -6.94
CA LEU A 60 -12.88 -4.10 -5.62
C LEU A 60 -12.78 -3.11 -4.46
N ASN A 61 -11.97 -2.06 -4.58
CA ASN A 61 -11.85 -1.03 -3.55
C ASN A 61 -13.06 -0.08 -3.49
N VAL A 62 -13.82 0.03 -4.58
CA VAL A 62 -15.06 0.83 -4.66
C VAL A 62 -16.27 0.08 -4.11
N LEU A 63 -16.24 -1.26 -4.12
CA LEU A 63 -17.32 -2.13 -3.67
C LEU A 63 -17.31 -2.30 -2.15
#